data_AF-A0A6C1DPE7-F1
#
_entry.id   AF-A0A6C1DPE7-F1
#
_cell.length_a   1.000
_cell.length_b   1.000
_cell.length_c   1.000
_cell.angle_alpha   90.00
_cell.angle_beta   90.00
_cell.angle_gamma   90.00
#
_symmetry.space_group_name_H-M   'P 1'
#
loop_
_entity.id
_entity.type
_entity.pdbx_description
1 polymer ?
#
loop_
_entity_poly.entity_id
_entity_poly.type
_entity_poly.pdbx_seq_one_letter_code
_entity_poly.pdbx_strand_id
1 'polypeptide(L)'
;MPTILYNTNSSLITKYRRPNASNQYKGFLSKKGHTRLNSKSSGDIWEKDCSHTKNSGNDVSFESEFEKDSVEYLRDLCFSIYPNSLHQKIRSIEALPDLQVNTFIALIFQNFVKSWYGIKIPTDDSKFLTELYNLVQDLITYLKSSKINYHALLLDYIPCLLSSHLKALNDSSQNNDLVYEQYCKLTLYDSKRYPMLFTEIIQSKMSTKSLLQRSFLDSFLNELVFGHIFNSIAEPYYLLEGLNKICIRIKLNSAGNTRNEVTHGKPKCDPWLFVSNVKHKILQMTRLLAYSTSTEAANMNTAEIQETAFLQRYIFTFFTDDFFKLSMRKPFLFSICRTLQHWISKSNALNRVMYRTFDNIVQTKITSPVTIGNLFSLLRHSLFPNDNMMGPPRVLPVGDAFLEFREECISNLWDVCMTYKLDHILAIKRSDIADLIICISKNRDCNKLLIYRIIDCVIAQLP
;
A
#
# COMPACT_ATOMS: atom_id res chain seq x y z
N MET A 1 -5.86 34.08 35.71
CA MET A 1 -5.75 33.16 34.56
C MET A 1 -6.73 32.02 34.80
N PRO A 2 -7.74 31.80 33.95
CA PRO A 2 -8.67 30.70 34.17
C PRO A 2 -7.98 29.40 33.73
N THR A 3 -7.75 28.53 34.70
CA THR A 3 -7.32 27.14 34.52
C THR A 3 -8.40 26.38 33.78
N ILE A 4 -8.19 26.15 32.49
CA ILE A 4 -9.01 25.23 31.70
C ILE A 4 -8.69 23.82 32.20
N LEU A 5 -9.63 23.23 32.95
CA LEU A 5 -9.57 21.85 33.39
C LEU A 5 -9.69 20.93 32.17
N TYR A 6 -8.56 20.37 31.70
CA TYR A 6 -8.61 19.25 30.78
C TYR A 6 -9.23 18.06 31.50
N ASN A 7 -10.41 17.64 31.05
CA ASN A 7 -11.01 16.37 31.45
C ASN A 7 -10.17 15.22 30.87
N THR A 8 -9.22 14.72 31.64
CA THR A 8 -8.35 13.59 31.28
C THR A 8 -9.07 12.25 31.30
N ASN A 9 -10.34 12.18 31.71
CA ASN A 9 -11.14 10.96 31.76
C ASN A 9 -11.92 10.70 30.47
N SER A 10 -11.28 10.87 29.31
CA SER A 10 -11.89 10.45 28.05
C SER A 10 -11.54 8.97 27.78
N SER A 11 -12.54 8.09 27.93
CA SER A 11 -12.48 6.65 27.58
C SER A 11 -12.14 6.37 26.11
N LEU A 12 -12.13 7.42 25.27
CA LEU A 12 -11.70 7.37 23.87
C LEU A 12 -10.17 7.43 23.72
N ILE A 13 -9.44 8.13 24.61
CA ILE A 13 -7.96 8.11 24.58
C ILE A 13 -7.49 6.67 24.80
N THR A 14 -8.12 5.90 25.70
CA THR A 14 -7.83 4.47 25.88
C THR A 14 -8.26 3.59 24.71
N LYS A 15 -9.25 4.01 23.91
CA LYS A 15 -9.70 3.28 22.71
C LYS A 15 -8.68 3.38 21.56
N TYR A 16 -7.91 4.47 21.50
CA TYR A 16 -6.87 4.72 20.50
C TYR A 16 -5.43 4.55 21.03
N ARG A 17 -5.25 4.47 22.35
CA ARG A 17 -3.95 4.25 23.00
C ARG A 17 -3.70 2.76 23.14
N ARG A 18 -2.85 2.21 22.28
CA ARG A 18 -2.19 0.93 22.59
C ARG A 18 -1.38 1.09 23.89
N PRO A 19 -1.34 0.08 24.77
CA PRO A 19 -0.37 0.09 25.86
C PRO A 19 1.02 0.22 25.23
N ASN A 20 1.84 1.13 25.74
CA ASN A 20 3.20 1.37 25.26
C ASN A 20 3.95 0.03 25.16
N ALA A 21 4.12 -0.49 23.95
CA ALA A 21 4.98 -1.63 23.69
C ALA A 21 6.43 -1.13 23.67
N SER A 22 6.90 -0.62 24.80
CA SER A 22 8.32 -0.38 25.07
C SER A 22 8.96 -1.66 25.62
N ASN A 23 8.75 -2.79 24.95
CA ASN A 23 9.63 -3.94 25.12
C ASN A 23 10.44 -4.05 23.83
N GLN A 24 11.47 -3.22 23.77
CA GLN A 24 12.54 -3.33 22.81
C GLN A 24 13.08 -4.77 22.81
N TYR A 25 13.29 -5.28 21.60
CA TYR A 25 13.89 -6.58 21.31
C TYR A 25 15.17 -6.80 22.14
N LYS A 26 15.07 -7.54 23.24
CA LYS A 26 16.22 -8.19 23.86
C LYS A 26 16.45 -9.49 23.12
N GLY A 27 17.39 -9.49 22.18
CA GLY A 27 18.04 -10.72 21.79
C GLY A 27 18.75 -11.31 23.00
N PHE A 28 18.61 -12.62 23.24
CA PHE A 28 19.76 -13.50 23.47
C PHE A 28 19.37 -14.97 23.79
N LEU A 29 20.23 -15.86 23.26
CA LEU A 29 20.73 -17.13 23.81
C LEU A 29 19.80 -18.35 23.97
N SER A 30 19.94 -19.25 22.99
CA SER A 30 20.11 -20.72 23.10
C SER A 30 19.92 -21.37 24.48
N LYS A 31 18.95 -22.30 24.58
CA LYS A 31 19.18 -23.65 25.13
C LYS A 31 18.07 -24.63 24.74
N LYS A 32 18.52 -25.87 24.48
CA LYS A 32 17.83 -27.09 24.04
C LYS A 32 16.53 -27.43 24.78
N GLY A 33 15.57 -27.99 24.04
CA GLY A 33 14.47 -28.79 24.57
C GLY A 33 13.79 -29.59 23.46
N HIS A 34 14.16 -30.85 23.31
CA HIS A 34 13.51 -31.82 22.42
C HIS A 34 12.05 -32.05 22.82
N THR A 35 11.10 -31.93 21.91
CA THR A 35 9.90 -32.78 21.93
C THR A 35 9.37 -33.06 20.52
N ARG A 36 8.92 -34.31 20.32
CA ARG A 36 8.72 -35.01 19.06
C ARG A 36 7.54 -34.53 18.22
N LEU A 37 7.74 -34.67 16.90
CA LEU A 37 6.75 -34.73 15.83
C LEU A 37 5.52 -35.58 16.20
N ASN A 38 4.33 -35.07 15.89
CA ASN A 38 3.20 -35.92 15.55
C ASN A 38 2.45 -35.33 14.35
N SER A 39 2.48 -36.08 13.26
CA SER A 39 1.79 -35.83 12.00
C SER A 39 0.27 -35.98 12.17
N LYS A 40 -0.51 -34.97 11.76
CA LYS A 40 -1.91 -35.16 11.38
C LYS A 40 -2.23 -34.42 10.08
N SER A 41 -3.02 -35.11 9.28
CA SER A 41 -3.33 -34.94 7.88
C SER A 41 -4.24 -33.76 7.57
N SER A 42 -4.03 -33.20 6.38
CA SER A 42 -4.89 -32.25 5.68
C SER A 42 -6.36 -32.65 5.67
N GLY A 43 -7.22 -31.70 6.03
CA GLY A 43 -8.67 -31.75 5.87
C GLY A 43 -9.28 -30.51 6.52
N ASP A 44 -9.90 -29.64 5.70
CA ASP A 44 -10.86 -28.59 6.04
C ASP A 44 -10.39 -27.44 6.98
N ILE A 45 -9.72 -26.44 6.38
CA ILE A 45 -9.42 -25.13 7.00
C ILE A 45 -10.32 -24.07 6.36
N TRP A 46 -11.63 -24.19 6.53
CA TRP A 46 -12.59 -23.10 6.25
C TRP A 46 -13.83 -23.25 7.14
N GLU A 47 -13.68 -23.43 8.45
CA GLU A 47 -14.77 -23.22 9.42
C GLU A 47 -14.25 -23.48 10.84
N LYS A 48 -13.59 -22.48 11.43
CA LYS A 48 -13.48 -22.27 12.88
C LYS A 48 -12.50 -21.13 13.13
N ASP A 49 -13.05 -19.93 13.27
CA ASP A 49 -12.57 -18.90 14.21
C ASP A 49 -13.60 -17.76 14.27
N CYS A 50 -14.86 -18.14 14.53
CA CYS A 50 -15.93 -17.21 14.91
C CYS A 50 -16.49 -17.66 16.27
N SER A 51 -15.69 -17.55 17.32
CA SER A 51 -16.20 -17.45 18.70
C SER A 51 -15.04 -17.31 19.66
N HIS A 52 -14.58 -16.07 19.90
CA HIS A 52 -14.13 -15.60 21.23
C HIS A 52 -13.83 -14.09 21.17
N THR A 53 -14.86 -13.27 21.16
CA THR A 53 -14.78 -11.85 21.55
C THR A 53 -16.02 -11.50 22.36
N LYS A 54 -15.99 -11.80 23.67
CA LYS A 54 -16.86 -11.11 24.63
C LYS A 54 -16.14 -9.85 25.10
N ASN A 55 -16.85 -8.73 25.02
CA ASN A 55 -16.54 -7.37 25.49
C ASN A 55 -15.80 -6.43 24.51
N SER A 56 -16.49 -6.07 23.42
CA SER A 56 -16.56 -4.68 22.96
C SER A 56 -18.03 -4.26 23.01
N GLY A 57 -18.37 -3.11 23.62
CA GLY A 57 -19.75 -2.64 23.72
C GLY A 57 -20.46 -2.67 22.36
N ASN A 58 -21.71 -3.15 22.37
CA ASN A 58 -22.60 -3.42 21.24
C ASN A 58 -22.38 -2.51 20.02
N ASP A 59 -21.54 -2.93 19.07
CA ASP A 59 -21.49 -2.33 17.74
C ASP A 59 -22.59 -2.97 16.91
N VAL A 60 -23.72 -2.26 16.78
CA VAL A 60 -24.84 -2.68 15.94
C VAL A 60 -24.47 -2.37 14.49
N SER A 61 -24.68 -3.30 13.57
CA SER A 61 -24.44 -3.07 12.13
C SER A 61 -25.30 -1.91 11.62
N PHE A 62 -24.80 -1.13 10.67
CA PHE A 62 -25.63 -0.14 9.99
C PHE A 62 -26.78 -0.87 9.26
N GLU A 63 -28.01 -0.51 9.60
CA GLU A 63 -29.23 -1.09 9.04
C GLU A 63 -29.73 -0.19 7.91
N SER A 64 -29.87 -0.76 6.72
CA SER A 64 -30.48 -0.11 5.56
C SER A 64 -31.30 -1.12 4.77
N GLU A 65 -32.28 -0.64 4.02
CA GLU A 65 -33.14 -1.49 3.18
C GLU A 65 -32.43 -2.09 1.96
N PHE A 66 -31.25 -1.56 1.60
CA PHE A 66 -30.52 -1.89 0.39
C PHE A 66 -29.40 -2.91 0.64
N GLU A 67 -29.01 -3.65 -0.42
CA GLU A 67 -27.92 -4.61 -0.36
C GLU A 67 -26.59 -3.93 -0.02
N LYS A 68 -25.77 -4.60 0.80
CA LYS A 68 -24.47 -4.10 1.23
C LYS A 68 -23.61 -3.73 0.01
N ASP A 69 -23.04 -2.53 0.03
CA ASP A 69 -22.19 -1.96 -1.03
C ASP A 69 -22.92 -1.52 -2.32
N SER A 70 -24.25 -1.60 -2.38
CA SER A 70 -25.04 -0.97 -3.44
C SER A 70 -24.87 0.56 -3.42
N VAL A 71 -25.15 1.21 -4.56
CA VAL A 71 -25.03 2.68 -4.68
C VAL A 71 -26.00 3.36 -3.71
N GLU A 72 -27.19 2.78 -3.54
CA GLU A 72 -28.23 3.23 -2.63
C GLU A 72 -27.81 3.07 -1.17
N TYR A 73 -27.22 1.92 -0.80
CA TYR A 73 -26.64 1.67 0.52
C TYR A 73 -25.58 2.72 0.89
N LEU A 74 -24.63 2.97 -0.02
CA LEU A 74 -23.53 3.92 0.21
C LEU A 74 -24.04 5.35 0.37
N ARG A 75 -25.12 5.72 -0.35
CA ARG A 75 -25.78 7.03 -0.21
C ARG A 75 -26.51 7.15 1.13
N ASP A 76 -27.23 6.12 1.53
CA ASP A 76 -27.95 6.09 2.80
C ASP A 76 -26.99 6.18 4.00
N LEU A 77 -25.86 5.46 3.91
CA LEU A 77 -24.78 5.58 4.86
C LEU A 77 -24.25 7.02 4.95
N CYS A 78 -24.01 7.67 3.81
CA CYS A 78 -23.60 9.08 3.79
C CYS A 78 -24.67 10.00 4.39
N PHE A 79 -25.97 9.75 4.15
CA PHE A 79 -27.06 10.56 4.68
C PHE A 79 -27.19 10.43 6.20
N SER A 80 -26.88 9.28 6.78
CA SER A 80 -26.87 9.10 8.24
C SER A 80 -25.80 9.96 8.94
N ILE A 81 -24.72 10.29 8.22
CA ILE A 81 -23.57 11.01 8.77
C ILE A 81 -23.63 12.51 8.46
N TYR A 82 -23.88 12.87 7.21
CA TYR A 82 -23.87 14.25 6.75
C TYR A 82 -25.21 14.97 6.94
N PRO A 83 -25.20 16.30 7.16
CA PRO A 83 -26.42 17.10 7.31
C PRO A 83 -27.26 17.14 6.03
N ASN A 84 -28.57 17.35 6.19
CA ASN A 84 -29.57 17.38 5.11
C ASN A 84 -29.21 18.36 3.96
N SER A 85 -28.51 19.45 4.27
CA SER A 85 -28.03 20.42 3.27
C SER A 85 -27.12 19.81 2.20
N LEU A 86 -26.42 18.72 2.51
CA LEU A 86 -25.51 18.04 1.59
C LEU A 86 -26.16 16.88 0.84
N HIS A 87 -27.34 16.43 1.24
CA HIS A 87 -27.97 15.23 0.66
C HIS A 87 -28.19 15.37 -0.84
N GLN A 88 -28.58 16.56 -1.31
CA GLN A 88 -28.74 16.83 -2.75
C GLN A 88 -27.41 16.74 -3.51
N LYS A 89 -26.31 17.25 -2.93
CA LYS A 89 -24.97 17.14 -3.52
C LYS A 89 -24.51 15.68 -3.59
N ILE A 90 -24.72 14.91 -2.52
CA ILE A 90 -24.33 13.49 -2.45
C ILE A 90 -25.13 12.66 -3.48
N ARG A 91 -26.41 12.97 -3.70
CA ARG A 91 -27.21 12.32 -4.76
C ARG A 91 -26.65 12.54 -6.16
N SER A 92 -26.05 13.71 -6.41
CA SER A 92 -25.48 14.05 -7.72
C SER A 92 -24.08 13.46 -7.99
N ILE A 93 -23.45 12.81 -7.00
CA ILE A 93 -22.12 12.22 -7.16
C ILE A 93 -22.18 10.97 -8.05
N GLU A 94 -21.17 10.83 -8.91
CA GLU A 94 -20.94 9.63 -9.73
C GLU A 94 -20.72 8.38 -8.86
N ALA A 95 -21.28 7.25 -9.27
CA ALA A 95 -21.28 6.02 -8.46
C ALA A 95 -19.87 5.45 -8.19
N LEU A 96 -18.92 5.58 -9.11
CA LEU A 96 -17.53 5.13 -8.96
C LEU A 96 -16.58 6.19 -9.53
N PRO A 97 -15.46 6.55 -8.88
CA PRO A 97 -14.98 6.12 -7.56
C PRO A 97 -15.46 7.01 -6.39
N ASP A 98 -16.09 8.14 -6.71
CA ASP A 98 -16.25 9.25 -5.76
C ASP A 98 -17.17 8.91 -4.60
N LEU A 99 -18.23 8.14 -4.86
CA LEU A 99 -19.13 7.72 -3.80
C LEU A 99 -18.40 6.83 -2.78
N GLN A 100 -17.60 5.85 -3.21
CA GLN A 100 -16.86 5.00 -2.27
C GLN A 100 -15.85 5.80 -1.43
N VAL A 101 -15.15 6.76 -2.05
CA VAL A 101 -14.23 7.65 -1.35
C VAL A 101 -14.98 8.46 -0.30
N ASN A 102 -16.12 9.05 -0.66
CA ASN A 102 -16.91 9.86 0.24
C ASN A 102 -17.55 9.06 1.37
N THR A 103 -18.04 7.84 1.11
CA THR A 103 -18.55 6.94 2.16
C THR A 103 -17.46 6.56 3.15
N PHE A 104 -16.26 6.24 2.66
CA PHE A 104 -15.12 5.95 3.53
C PHE A 104 -14.76 7.13 4.43
N ILE A 105 -14.69 8.34 3.86
CA ILE A 105 -14.38 9.57 4.60
C ILE A 105 -15.51 9.93 5.59
N ALA A 106 -16.76 9.69 5.22
CA ALA A 106 -17.91 9.91 6.10
C ALA A 106 -17.75 9.09 7.40
N LEU A 107 -17.40 7.81 7.28
CA LEU A 107 -17.17 6.93 8.44
C LEU A 107 -16.01 7.40 9.33
N ILE A 108 -14.97 7.97 8.73
CA ILE A 108 -13.90 8.65 9.47
C ILE A 108 -14.49 9.83 10.26
N PHE A 109 -15.32 10.68 9.65
CA PHE A 109 -15.92 11.81 10.37
C PHE A 109 -16.90 11.38 11.45
N GLN A 110 -17.67 10.31 11.24
CA GLN A 110 -18.53 9.75 12.28
C GLN A 110 -17.73 9.29 13.49
N ASN A 111 -16.65 8.53 13.29
CA ASN A 111 -15.88 7.97 14.39
C ASN A 111 -14.93 8.98 15.06
N PHE A 112 -14.38 9.92 14.29
CA PHE A 112 -13.40 10.87 14.81
C PHE A 112 -14.00 12.23 15.09
N VAL A 113 -14.72 12.86 14.15
CA VAL A 113 -15.23 14.24 14.30
C VAL A 113 -16.44 14.28 15.22
N LYS A 114 -17.49 13.48 14.97
CA LYS A 114 -18.70 13.45 15.82
C LYS A 114 -18.43 12.96 17.25
N SER A 115 -17.31 12.26 17.48
CA SER A 115 -16.92 11.81 18.83
C SER A 115 -16.62 12.96 19.80
N TRP A 116 -16.24 14.14 19.28
CA TRP A 116 -15.97 15.33 20.09
C TRP A 116 -16.81 16.54 19.66
N TYR A 117 -17.12 16.70 18.37
CA TYR A 117 -17.99 17.74 17.84
C TYR A 117 -19.46 17.31 17.96
N GLY A 118 -20.25 18.00 18.79
CA GLY A 118 -21.62 17.63 19.17
C GLY A 118 -21.71 16.99 20.56
N ILE A 119 -20.80 16.06 20.90
CA ILE A 119 -20.79 15.39 22.21
C ILE A 119 -19.99 16.18 23.26
N LYS A 120 -18.70 16.45 22.98
CA LYS A 120 -17.82 17.16 23.93
C LYS A 120 -17.93 18.68 23.79
N ILE A 121 -18.12 19.15 22.56
CA ILE A 121 -18.48 20.52 22.25
C ILE A 121 -19.97 20.49 21.90
N PRO A 122 -20.88 20.80 22.84
CA PRO A 122 -22.31 20.74 22.60
C PRO A 122 -22.68 21.83 21.60
N THR A 123 -22.81 21.46 20.33
CA THR A 123 -23.10 22.39 19.24
C THR A 123 -23.82 21.64 18.13
N ASP A 124 -24.99 22.14 17.73
CA ASP A 124 -25.81 21.58 16.65
C ASP A 124 -25.48 22.18 15.28
N ASP A 125 -24.41 22.98 15.20
CA ASP A 125 -24.03 23.68 13.98
C ASP A 125 -23.45 22.69 12.95
N SER A 126 -24.21 22.51 11.88
CA SER A 126 -23.84 21.68 10.72
C SER A 126 -22.83 22.32 9.79
N LYS A 127 -22.51 23.62 9.96
CA LYS A 127 -21.57 24.35 9.09
C LYS A 127 -20.18 23.72 9.07
N PHE A 128 -19.66 23.29 10.21
CA PHE A 128 -18.33 22.71 10.28
C PHE A 128 -18.21 21.42 9.46
N LEU A 129 -19.18 20.51 9.57
CA LEU A 129 -19.22 19.28 8.77
C LEU A 129 -19.39 19.59 7.26
N THR A 130 -20.13 20.64 6.93
CA THR A 130 -20.30 21.12 5.55
C THR A 130 -19.00 21.63 4.94
N GLU A 131 -18.24 22.45 5.67
CA GLU A 131 -16.93 22.94 5.21
C GLU A 131 -15.92 21.80 5.08
N LEU A 132 -15.94 20.84 6.00
CA LEU A 132 -15.08 19.67 5.93
C LEU A 132 -15.38 18.84 4.69
N TYR A 133 -16.66 18.61 4.39
CA TYR A 133 -17.09 17.94 3.18
C TYR A 133 -16.63 18.69 1.92
N ASN A 134 -16.83 20.01 1.85
CA ASN A 134 -16.40 20.81 0.71
C ASN A 134 -14.88 20.72 0.50
N LEU A 135 -14.08 20.80 1.58
CA LEU A 135 -12.63 20.64 1.52
C LEU A 135 -12.23 19.29 0.92
N VAL A 136 -12.89 18.21 1.31
CA VAL A 136 -12.65 16.87 0.76
C VAL A 136 -13.00 16.83 -0.73
N GLN A 137 -14.11 17.42 -1.15
CA GLN A 137 -14.49 17.48 -2.57
C GLN A 137 -13.50 18.30 -3.40
N ASP A 138 -13.01 19.41 -2.87
CA ASP A 138 -12.00 20.24 -3.52
C ASP A 138 -10.69 19.45 -3.67
N LEU A 139 -10.30 18.68 -2.65
CA LEU A 139 -9.14 17.79 -2.72
C LEU A 139 -9.31 16.67 -3.74
N ILE A 140 -10.48 16.01 -3.79
CA ILE A 140 -10.77 14.97 -4.79
C ILE A 140 -10.70 15.56 -6.21
N THR A 141 -11.30 16.73 -6.41
CA THR A 141 -11.29 17.45 -7.69
C THR A 141 -9.88 17.88 -8.10
N TYR A 142 -9.10 18.38 -7.15
CA TYR A 142 -7.70 18.75 -7.36
C TYR A 142 -6.84 17.54 -7.73
N LEU A 143 -6.99 16.42 -7.02
CA LEU A 143 -6.27 15.18 -7.35
C LEU A 143 -6.65 14.63 -8.73
N LYS A 144 -7.93 14.68 -9.11
CA LYS A 144 -8.39 14.26 -10.44
C LYS A 144 -7.89 15.15 -11.57
N SER A 145 -7.83 16.47 -11.33
CA SER A 145 -7.37 17.44 -12.34
C SER A 145 -5.85 17.48 -12.46
N SER A 146 -5.12 16.98 -11.45
CA SER A 146 -3.66 16.92 -11.46
C SER A 146 -3.13 15.88 -12.47
N LYS A 147 -2.20 16.32 -13.33
CA LYS A 147 -1.47 15.43 -14.25
C LYS A 147 -0.26 14.84 -13.53
N ILE A 148 -0.44 13.71 -12.86
CA ILE A 148 0.66 13.00 -12.20
C ILE A 148 1.51 12.29 -13.26
N ASN A 149 2.83 12.55 -13.26
CA ASN A 149 3.76 11.84 -14.12
C ASN A 149 4.10 10.45 -13.56
N TYR A 150 3.20 9.49 -13.82
CA TYR A 150 3.34 8.11 -13.38
C TYR A 150 4.62 7.41 -13.89
N HIS A 151 5.16 7.84 -15.03
CA HIS A 151 6.41 7.30 -15.57
C HIS A 151 7.57 7.55 -14.61
N ALA A 152 7.83 8.83 -14.29
CA ALA A 152 8.91 9.19 -13.40
C ALA A 152 8.66 8.66 -11.97
N LEU A 153 7.39 8.71 -11.49
CA LEU A 153 7.04 8.23 -10.15
C LEU A 153 7.34 6.75 -9.96
N LEU A 154 6.74 5.90 -10.81
CA LEU A 154 6.75 4.46 -10.62
C LEU A 154 8.03 3.80 -11.15
N LEU A 155 8.62 4.34 -12.22
CA LEU A 155 9.79 3.74 -12.86
C LEU A 155 11.12 4.28 -12.33
N ASP A 156 11.17 5.51 -11.80
CA ASP A 156 12.42 6.12 -11.33
C ASP A 156 12.42 6.41 -9.83
N TYR A 157 11.51 7.26 -9.35
CA TYR A 157 11.55 7.77 -7.98
C TYR A 157 11.29 6.68 -6.93
N ILE A 158 10.19 5.94 -7.02
CA ILE A 158 9.87 4.89 -6.03
C ILE A 158 10.97 3.81 -6.00
N PRO A 159 11.43 3.26 -7.14
CA PRO A 159 12.51 2.26 -7.11
C PRO A 159 13.83 2.82 -6.57
N CYS A 160 14.16 4.09 -6.83
CA CYS A 160 15.34 4.75 -6.25
C CYS A 160 15.24 4.90 -4.73
N LEU A 161 14.07 5.33 -4.22
CA LEU A 161 13.82 5.41 -2.78
C LEU A 161 13.94 4.05 -2.10
N LEU A 162 13.37 3.01 -2.72
CA LEU A 162 13.42 1.65 -2.19
C LEU A 162 14.85 1.10 -2.19
N SER A 163 15.64 1.37 -3.24
CA SER A 163 17.07 1.05 -3.29
C SER A 163 17.84 1.71 -2.14
N SER A 164 17.69 3.04 -2.01
CA SER A 164 18.33 3.84 -0.96
C SER A 164 17.97 3.30 0.42
N HIS A 165 16.70 2.94 0.63
CA HIS A 165 16.22 2.37 1.88
C HIS A 165 16.83 1.00 2.18
N LEU A 166 16.83 0.08 1.21
CA LEU A 166 17.41 -1.26 1.38
C LEU A 166 18.94 -1.20 1.61
N LYS A 167 19.66 -0.33 0.89
CA LYS A 167 21.10 -0.10 1.11
C LYS A 167 21.36 0.46 2.51
N ALA A 168 20.68 1.53 2.88
CA ALA A 168 20.85 2.16 4.19
C ALA A 168 20.48 1.22 5.36
N LEU A 169 19.46 0.36 5.21
CA LEU A 169 19.14 -0.64 6.23
C LEU A 169 20.15 -1.79 6.30
N ASN A 170 20.72 -2.21 5.17
CA ASN A 170 21.78 -3.21 5.15
C ASN A 170 23.07 -2.67 5.79
N ASP A 171 23.40 -1.40 5.53
CA ASP A 171 24.59 -0.74 6.06
C ASP A 171 24.42 -0.29 7.53
N SER A 172 23.17 -0.17 8.00
CA SER A 172 22.88 0.13 9.40
C SER A 172 23.29 -1.02 10.34
N SER A 173 23.88 -0.65 11.47
CA SER A 173 24.45 -1.60 12.45
C SER A 173 23.44 -2.62 13.00
N GLN A 174 23.93 -3.73 13.53
CA GLN A 174 23.10 -4.75 14.23
C GLN A 174 22.52 -4.24 15.56
N ASN A 175 22.97 -3.08 16.05
CA ASN A 175 22.53 -2.51 17.33
C ASN A 175 21.26 -1.69 17.13
N ASN A 176 20.11 -2.26 17.49
CA ASN A 176 18.77 -1.69 17.28
C ASN A 176 18.62 -0.22 17.68
N ASP A 177 19.31 0.24 18.73
CA ASP A 177 19.16 1.61 19.25
C ASP A 177 19.78 2.69 18.35
N LEU A 178 20.82 2.35 17.58
CA LEU A 178 21.53 3.30 16.70
C LEU A 178 21.12 3.17 15.22
N VAL A 179 20.34 2.16 14.86
CA VAL A 179 19.88 1.89 13.49
C VAL A 179 19.21 3.13 12.89
N TYR A 180 18.33 3.77 13.66
CA TYR A 180 17.55 4.90 13.16
C TYR A 180 18.40 6.15 12.89
N GLU A 181 19.31 6.49 13.81
CA GLU A 181 20.17 7.67 13.64
C GLU A 181 21.15 7.48 12.47
N GLN A 182 21.73 6.28 12.34
CA GLN A 182 22.58 5.93 11.20
C GLN A 182 21.81 5.96 9.89
N TYR A 183 20.60 5.42 9.87
CA TYR A 183 19.71 5.46 8.71
C TYR A 183 19.39 6.91 8.27
N CYS A 184 19.09 7.79 9.23
CA CYS A 184 18.86 9.22 8.93
C CYS A 184 20.11 9.88 8.32
N LYS A 185 21.31 9.60 8.86
CA LYS A 185 22.58 10.10 8.30
C LYS A 185 22.84 9.59 6.89
N LEU A 186 22.59 8.30 6.63
CA LEU A 186 22.81 7.68 5.32
C LEU A 186 21.82 8.14 4.26
N THR A 187 20.59 8.46 4.67
CA THR A 187 19.55 8.95 3.76
C THR A 187 19.54 10.46 3.63
N LEU A 188 20.27 11.20 4.47
CA LEU A 188 20.27 12.65 4.57
C LEU A 188 18.89 13.26 4.93
N TYR A 189 17.99 12.45 5.50
CA TYR A 189 16.68 12.93 5.96
C TYR A 189 16.72 13.24 7.46
N ASP A 190 16.25 14.44 7.81
CA ASP A 190 16.13 14.88 9.21
C ASP A 190 14.79 14.44 9.80
N SER A 191 14.84 13.56 10.79
CA SER A 191 13.67 13.06 11.52
C SER A 191 12.88 14.14 12.25
N LYS A 192 13.51 15.29 12.54
CA LYS A 192 12.86 16.39 13.27
C LYS A 192 11.94 17.24 12.39
N ARG A 193 12.18 17.25 11.07
CA ARG A 193 11.41 18.07 10.12
C ARG A 193 10.14 17.39 9.63
N TYR A 194 10.15 16.06 9.58
CA TYR A 194 9.01 15.26 9.16
C TYR A 194 8.26 14.74 10.38
N PRO A 195 6.93 14.87 10.45
CA PRO A 195 5.99 15.21 9.36
C PRO A 195 5.62 16.70 9.20
N MET A 196 6.16 17.61 10.01
CA MET A 196 5.72 19.03 10.06
C MET A 196 5.75 19.76 8.71
N LEU A 197 6.73 19.44 7.86
CA LEU A 197 6.80 20.02 6.51
C LEU A 197 5.55 19.73 5.66
N PHE A 198 4.96 18.53 5.77
CA PHE A 198 3.74 18.20 5.05
C PHE A 198 2.57 19.08 5.48
N THR A 199 2.45 19.29 6.79
CA THR A 199 1.40 20.15 7.32
C THR A 199 1.58 21.59 6.90
N GLU A 200 2.81 22.10 6.83
CA GLU A 200 3.10 23.44 6.34
C GLU A 200 2.76 23.60 4.85
N ILE A 201 3.10 22.61 4.01
CA ILE A 201 2.77 22.62 2.58
C ILE A 201 1.25 22.59 2.36
N ILE A 202 0.53 21.74 3.09
CA ILE A 202 -0.93 21.65 2.95
C ILE A 202 -1.59 22.95 3.45
N GLN A 203 -1.12 23.51 4.56
CA GLN A 203 -1.61 24.79 5.09
C GLN A 203 -1.36 25.95 4.12
N SER A 204 -0.20 26.00 3.46
CA SER A 204 0.11 27.06 2.50
C SER A 204 -0.78 26.98 1.26
N LYS A 205 -1.05 25.78 0.74
CA LYS A 205 -1.97 25.58 -0.39
C LYS A 205 -3.43 25.90 -0.04
N MET A 206 -3.86 25.67 1.20
CA MET A 206 -5.23 25.93 1.66
C MET A 206 -5.53 27.42 1.89
N SER A 207 -4.59 28.35 1.66
CA SER A 207 -4.75 29.82 1.78
C SER A 207 -5.46 30.29 3.06
N THR A 208 -5.22 29.57 4.16
CA THR A 208 -6.08 29.64 5.34
C THR A 208 -5.78 30.84 6.22
N LYS A 209 -6.74 31.76 6.39
CA LYS A 209 -6.59 32.95 7.25
C LYS A 209 -6.92 32.70 8.74
N SER A 210 -7.67 31.65 9.03
CA SER A 210 -8.13 31.34 10.40
C SER A 210 -7.09 30.56 11.20
N LEU A 211 -6.72 31.09 12.38
CA LEU A 211 -5.82 30.43 13.33
C LEU A 211 -6.38 29.08 13.83
N LEU A 212 -7.70 29.00 14.04
CA LEU A 212 -8.34 27.77 14.51
C LEU A 212 -8.25 26.67 13.45
N GLN A 213 -8.52 27.01 12.19
CA GLN A 213 -8.44 26.05 11.10
C GLN A 213 -7.01 25.53 10.92
N ARG A 214 -6.01 26.41 11.07
CA ARG A 214 -4.59 26.02 11.04
C ARG A 214 -4.24 25.06 12.17
N SER A 215 -4.63 25.38 13.41
CA SER A 215 -4.39 24.52 14.58
C SER A 215 -5.12 23.18 14.47
N PHE A 216 -6.36 23.19 13.97
CA PHE A 216 -7.11 21.96 13.75
C PHE A 216 -6.45 21.05 12.71
N LEU A 217 -6.04 21.62 11.57
CA LEU A 217 -5.39 20.86 10.51
C LEU A 217 -4.03 20.32 10.96
N ASP A 218 -3.29 21.10 11.75
CA ASP A 218 -2.04 20.67 12.37
C ASP A 218 -2.25 19.45 13.28
N SER A 219 -3.16 19.53 14.25
CA SER A 219 -3.48 18.39 15.13
C SER A 219 -4.02 17.19 14.35
N PHE A 220 -4.92 17.41 13.39
CA PHE A 220 -5.50 16.32 12.60
C PHE A 220 -4.44 15.58 11.77
N LEU A 221 -3.58 16.31 11.06
CA LEU A 221 -2.57 15.68 10.21
C LEU A 221 -1.42 15.10 11.05
N ASN A 222 -0.84 15.88 11.96
CA ASN A 222 0.35 15.45 12.70
C ASN A 222 0.04 14.40 13.76
N GLU A 223 -1.05 14.55 14.53
CA GLU A 223 -1.35 13.61 15.61
C GLU A 223 -2.11 12.38 15.10
N LEU A 224 -3.15 12.58 14.26
CA LEU A 224 -4.01 11.47 13.83
C LEU A 224 -3.48 10.76 12.58
N VAL A 225 -3.28 11.47 11.47
CA VAL A 225 -2.89 10.82 10.20
C VAL A 225 -1.45 10.31 10.27
N PHE A 226 -0.50 11.20 10.53
CA PHE A 226 0.92 10.87 10.59
C PHE A 226 1.29 10.14 11.89
N GLY A 227 0.70 10.55 13.02
CA GLY A 227 1.01 10.04 14.35
C GLY A 227 0.33 8.72 14.73
N HIS A 228 -0.87 8.43 14.24
CA HIS A 228 -1.56 7.17 14.55
C HIS A 228 -1.62 6.23 13.35
N ILE A 229 -2.16 6.69 12.21
CA ILE A 229 -2.43 5.81 11.06
C ILE A 229 -1.13 5.34 10.42
N PHE A 230 -0.24 6.25 10.02
CA PHE A 230 1.01 5.85 9.36
C PHE A 230 2.00 5.18 10.30
N ASN A 231 2.05 5.57 11.57
CA ASN A 231 2.83 4.83 12.57
C ASN A 231 2.37 3.37 12.68
N SER A 232 1.06 3.12 12.59
CA SER A 232 0.53 1.76 12.55
C SER A 232 0.95 1.03 11.29
N ILE A 233 0.81 1.63 10.10
CA ILE A 233 1.17 0.97 8.83
C ILE A 233 2.67 0.68 8.74
N ALA A 234 3.51 1.52 9.35
CA ALA A 234 4.96 1.35 9.40
C ALA A 234 5.42 0.18 10.29
N GLU A 235 4.52 -0.42 11.10
CA GLU A 235 4.89 -1.57 11.92
C GLU A 235 5.30 -2.75 11.03
N PRO A 236 6.46 -3.39 11.31
CA PRO A 236 6.98 -4.51 10.51
C PRO A 236 5.96 -5.61 10.22
N TYR A 237 5.12 -5.94 11.20
CA TYR A 237 4.10 -6.96 11.07
C TYR A 237 3.16 -6.72 9.90
N TYR A 238 2.64 -5.50 9.73
CA TYR A 238 1.70 -5.22 8.64
C TYR A 238 2.37 -5.19 7.27
N LEU A 239 3.62 -4.76 7.19
CA LEU A 239 4.40 -4.85 5.95
C LEU A 239 4.60 -6.30 5.54
N LEU A 240 4.95 -7.17 6.49
CA LEU A 240 5.08 -8.61 6.25
C LEU A 240 3.72 -9.27 5.93
N GLU A 241 2.64 -8.90 6.62
CA GLU A 241 1.28 -9.38 6.31
C GLU A 241 0.87 -8.98 4.88
N GLY A 242 1.16 -7.75 4.48
CA GLY A 242 0.95 -7.28 3.11
C GLY A 242 1.72 -8.12 2.09
N LEU A 243 3.01 -8.34 2.33
CA LEU A 243 3.85 -9.19 1.47
C LEU A 243 3.32 -10.63 1.42
N ASN A 244 2.95 -11.22 2.55
CA ASN A 244 2.45 -12.59 2.63
C ASN A 244 1.14 -12.75 1.83
N LYS A 245 0.21 -11.81 1.96
CA LYS A 245 -1.03 -11.79 1.16
C LYS A 245 -0.76 -11.68 -0.34
N ILE A 246 0.23 -10.87 -0.74
CA ILE A 246 0.65 -10.77 -2.14
C ILE A 246 1.20 -12.13 -2.62
N CYS A 247 2.06 -12.78 -1.83
CA CYS A 247 2.58 -14.12 -2.13
C CYS A 247 1.47 -15.15 -2.29
N ILE A 248 0.51 -15.18 -1.37
CA ILE A 248 -0.65 -16.10 -1.43
C ILE A 248 -1.48 -15.84 -2.68
N ARG A 249 -1.76 -14.58 -3.01
CA ARG A 249 -2.51 -14.22 -4.23
C ARG A 249 -1.80 -14.68 -5.50
N ILE A 250 -0.47 -14.56 -5.53
CA ILE A 250 0.35 -15.04 -6.64
C ILE A 250 0.28 -16.57 -6.73
N LYS A 251 0.40 -17.28 -5.60
CA LYS A 251 0.32 -18.74 -5.52
C LYS A 251 -1.05 -19.26 -6.00
N LEU A 252 -2.13 -18.62 -5.58
CA LEU A 252 -3.49 -18.95 -6.01
C LEU A 252 -3.67 -18.74 -7.52
N ASN A 253 -3.14 -17.65 -8.08
CA ASN A 253 -3.20 -17.39 -9.51
C ASN A 253 -2.40 -18.42 -10.32
N SER A 254 -1.22 -18.84 -9.83
CA SER A 254 -0.44 -19.92 -10.48
C SER A 254 -1.15 -21.27 -10.41
N ALA A 255 -1.80 -21.60 -9.28
CA ALA A 255 -2.53 -22.84 -9.12
C ALA A 255 -3.81 -22.89 -9.97
N GLY A 256 -4.51 -21.75 -10.12
CA GLY A 256 -5.67 -21.61 -11.01
C GLY A 256 -5.33 -21.80 -12.49
N ASN A 257 -4.20 -21.26 -12.95
CA ASN A 257 -3.71 -21.51 -14.31
C ASN A 257 -3.34 -22.98 -14.54
N THR A 258 -2.77 -23.64 -13.54
CA THR A 258 -2.40 -25.07 -13.64
C THR A 258 -3.64 -25.97 -13.70
N ARG A 259 -4.72 -25.65 -12.97
CA ARG A 259 -5.98 -26.43 -13.00
C ARG A 259 -6.72 -26.34 -14.33
N ASN A 260 -6.62 -25.22 -15.05
CA ASN A 260 -7.20 -25.07 -16.38
C ASN A 260 -6.41 -25.80 -17.49
N GLU A 261 -5.19 -26.27 -17.20
CA GLU A 261 -4.37 -27.07 -18.13
C GLU A 261 -4.53 -28.60 -17.96
N VAL A 262 -5.21 -29.09 -16.93
CA VAL A 262 -5.30 -30.54 -16.62
C VAL A 262 -6.35 -31.29 -17.44
N THR A 263 -7.13 -30.63 -18.31
CA THR A 263 -8.08 -31.30 -19.22
C THR A 263 -7.49 -31.77 -20.55
N HIS A 264 -6.18 -31.99 -20.67
CA HIS A 264 -5.63 -32.85 -21.73
C HIS A 264 -4.48 -33.71 -21.21
N GLY A 265 -4.57 -35.02 -21.47
CA GLY A 265 -3.76 -36.07 -20.86
C GLY A 265 -2.25 -35.99 -21.11
N LYS A 266 -1.52 -36.64 -20.20
CA LYS A 266 -0.09 -37.05 -20.21
C LYS A 266 0.86 -36.23 -21.11
N PRO A 267 1.79 -35.43 -20.56
CA PRO A 267 2.76 -34.71 -21.37
C PRO A 267 3.85 -35.65 -21.89
N LYS A 268 3.88 -35.91 -23.20
CA LYS A 268 5.14 -36.18 -23.89
C LYS A 268 5.89 -34.85 -24.00
N CYS A 269 7.14 -34.81 -23.52
CA CYS A 269 8.00 -33.63 -23.64
C CYS A 269 8.43 -33.43 -25.09
N ASP A 270 7.59 -32.75 -25.88
CA ASP A 270 7.95 -32.29 -27.22
C ASP A 270 8.43 -30.82 -27.15
N PRO A 271 9.64 -30.50 -27.64
CA PRO A 271 10.17 -29.12 -27.75
C PRO A 271 9.24 -28.12 -28.47
N TRP A 272 8.28 -28.64 -29.24
CA TRP A 272 7.29 -27.86 -29.99
C TRP A 272 6.24 -27.18 -29.10
N LEU A 273 5.97 -27.68 -27.89
CA LEU A 273 5.05 -27.06 -26.92
C LEU A 273 5.62 -25.76 -26.34
N PHE A 274 6.94 -25.66 -26.17
CA PHE A 274 7.59 -24.40 -25.79
C PHE A 274 7.46 -23.38 -26.92
N VAL A 275 7.67 -23.80 -28.18
CA VAL A 275 7.52 -22.93 -29.35
C VAL A 275 6.07 -22.47 -29.53
N SER A 276 5.07 -23.32 -29.28
CA SER A 276 3.66 -22.93 -29.34
C SER A 276 3.27 -21.98 -28.20
N ASN A 277 3.74 -22.21 -26.97
CA ASN A 277 3.50 -21.30 -25.84
C ASN A 277 4.18 -19.93 -26.05
N VAL A 278 5.40 -19.93 -26.59
CA VAL A 278 6.10 -18.71 -27.01
C VAL A 278 5.36 -18.04 -28.16
N LYS A 279 4.87 -18.79 -29.15
CA LYS A 279 4.06 -18.27 -30.26
C LYS A 279 2.74 -17.66 -29.78
N HIS A 280 2.05 -18.26 -28.83
CA HIS A 280 0.82 -17.71 -28.26
C HIS A 280 1.08 -16.44 -27.44
N LYS A 281 2.19 -16.37 -26.69
CA LYS A 281 2.62 -15.15 -25.99
C LYS A 281 3.07 -14.06 -26.97
N ILE A 282 3.78 -14.42 -28.03
CA ILE A 282 4.16 -13.51 -29.13
C ILE A 282 2.89 -13.04 -29.86
N LEU A 283 1.89 -13.90 -30.08
CA LEU A 283 0.63 -13.54 -30.74
C LEU A 283 -0.23 -12.61 -29.87
N GLN A 284 -0.22 -12.80 -28.55
CA GLN A 284 -0.80 -11.85 -27.60
C GLN A 284 -0.04 -10.51 -27.64
N MET A 285 1.29 -10.56 -27.71
CA MET A 285 2.13 -9.37 -27.91
C MET A 285 1.82 -8.69 -29.26
N THR A 286 1.58 -9.42 -30.35
CA THR A 286 1.21 -8.83 -31.65
C THR A 286 -0.20 -8.25 -31.64
N ARG A 287 -1.14 -8.80 -30.86
CA ARG A 287 -2.44 -8.16 -30.64
C ARG A 287 -2.28 -6.85 -29.87
N LEU A 288 -1.47 -6.83 -28.81
CA LEU A 288 -1.13 -5.60 -28.09
C LEU A 288 -0.42 -4.58 -28.98
N LEU A 289 0.47 -5.04 -29.87
CA LEU A 289 1.12 -4.22 -30.88
C LEU A 289 0.09 -3.66 -31.87
N ALA A 290 -0.84 -4.47 -32.37
CA ALA A 290 -1.90 -4.04 -33.29
C ALA A 290 -2.86 -3.02 -32.65
N TYR A 291 -3.24 -3.20 -31.38
CA TYR A 291 -4.00 -2.20 -30.61
C TYR A 291 -3.19 -0.91 -30.36
N SER A 292 -1.86 -1.02 -30.24
CA SER A 292 -0.97 0.13 -30.06
C SER A 292 -0.66 0.89 -31.34
N THR A 293 -0.82 0.27 -32.52
CA THR A 293 -0.64 0.90 -33.84
C THR A 293 -1.95 1.43 -34.43
N SER A 294 -3.11 0.94 -33.99
CA SER A 294 -4.41 1.43 -34.45
C SER A 294 -4.93 2.66 -33.68
N THR A 295 -4.36 2.96 -32.52
CA THR A 295 -4.68 4.14 -31.68
C THR A 295 -3.81 5.35 -32.02
N GLU A 296 -3.40 5.50 -33.28
CA GLU A 296 -2.68 6.67 -33.77
C GLU A 296 -3.65 7.56 -34.56
N ALA A 297 -4.55 8.26 -33.86
CA ALA A 297 -5.19 9.51 -34.31
C ALA A 297 -6.24 10.01 -33.29
N ALA A 298 -5.81 10.53 -32.15
CA ALA A 298 -6.46 11.67 -31.46
C ALA A 298 -5.76 11.90 -30.11
N ASN A 299 -4.93 12.95 -30.05
CA ASN A 299 -4.60 13.67 -28.80
C ASN A 299 -3.62 13.01 -27.82
N MET A 300 -2.48 12.51 -28.30
CA MET A 300 -1.25 12.58 -27.50
C MET A 300 -0.35 13.62 -28.14
N ASN A 301 -0.16 14.74 -27.44
CA ASN A 301 0.75 15.81 -27.83
C ASN A 301 2.12 15.20 -28.10
N THR A 302 2.54 15.25 -29.36
CA THR A 302 3.82 14.78 -29.90
C THR A 302 5.06 15.50 -29.32
N ALA A 303 4.89 16.30 -28.26
CA ALA A 303 5.90 17.17 -27.66
C ALA A 303 6.54 16.60 -26.38
N GLU A 304 6.02 15.54 -25.77
CA GLU A 304 6.59 14.91 -24.56
C GLU A 304 7.20 13.53 -24.84
N ILE A 305 8.02 13.41 -25.89
CA ILE A 305 8.89 12.23 -25.99
C ILE A 305 9.92 12.37 -24.87
N GLN A 306 9.68 11.68 -23.75
CA GLN A 306 10.60 11.61 -22.62
C GLN A 306 12.00 11.22 -23.13
N GLU A 307 13.00 12.03 -22.80
CA GLU A 307 14.37 11.96 -23.33
C GLU A 307 15.07 10.61 -23.08
N THR A 308 14.60 9.84 -22.09
CA THR A 308 15.19 8.56 -21.67
C THR A 308 14.43 7.36 -22.23
N ALA A 309 15.16 6.38 -22.78
CA ALA A 309 14.58 5.11 -23.19
C ALA A 309 13.95 4.37 -22.00
N PHE A 310 12.79 3.74 -22.20
CA PHE A 310 12.00 3.07 -21.17
C PHE A 310 12.80 2.04 -20.38
N LEU A 311 13.56 1.19 -21.08
CA LEU A 311 14.36 0.18 -20.41
C LEU A 311 15.54 0.76 -19.63
N GLN A 312 15.98 1.99 -19.91
CA GLN A 312 17.06 2.67 -19.18
C GLN A 312 16.58 3.34 -17.88
N ARG A 313 15.27 3.33 -17.60
CA ARG A 313 14.68 3.80 -16.34
C ARG A 313 15.24 3.03 -15.14
N TYR A 314 15.23 3.67 -13.98
CA TYR A 314 15.90 3.17 -12.79
C TYR A 314 15.34 1.83 -12.32
N ILE A 315 14.05 1.53 -12.51
CA ILE A 315 13.41 0.27 -12.12
C ILE A 315 14.17 -0.97 -12.59
N PHE A 316 14.74 -0.93 -13.80
CA PHE A 316 15.51 -2.06 -14.34
C PHE A 316 16.88 -2.18 -13.66
N THR A 317 17.53 -1.05 -13.37
CA THR A 317 18.77 -1.02 -12.58
C THR A 317 18.50 -1.47 -11.14
N PHE A 318 17.38 -1.04 -10.54
CA PHE A 318 16.94 -1.45 -9.22
C PHE A 318 16.80 -2.97 -9.12
N PHE A 319 16.06 -3.60 -10.03
CA PHE A 319 15.92 -5.06 -9.99
C PHE A 319 17.24 -5.77 -10.26
N THR A 320 18.01 -5.33 -11.26
CA THR A 320 19.23 -6.03 -11.66
C THR A 320 20.38 -5.90 -10.67
N ASP A 321 20.63 -4.70 -10.17
CA ASP A 321 21.81 -4.38 -9.34
C ASP A 321 21.49 -4.30 -7.85
N ASP A 322 20.40 -3.62 -7.48
CA ASP A 322 20.14 -3.33 -6.06
C ASP A 322 19.38 -4.44 -5.34
N PHE A 323 18.32 -4.97 -5.98
CA PHE A 323 17.43 -5.97 -5.39
C PHE A 323 18.01 -7.38 -5.53
N PHE A 324 18.35 -7.82 -6.75
CA PHE A 324 18.89 -9.16 -6.98
C PHE A 324 20.42 -9.25 -6.88
N LYS A 325 21.14 -8.12 -6.86
CA LYS A 325 22.61 -8.07 -6.84
C LYS A 325 23.22 -9.00 -7.90
N LEU A 326 22.68 -8.98 -9.12
CA LEU A 326 23.09 -9.87 -10.21
C LEU A 326 24.52 -9.60 -10.65
N SER A 327 24.98 -8.35 -10.53
CA SER A 327 26.38 -7.96 -10.75
C SER A 327 27.35 -8.82 -9.93
N MET A 328 27.02 -9.07 -8.66
CA MET A 328 27.84 -9.87 -7.74
C MET A 328 27.63 -11.38 -7.90
N ARG A 329 26.41 -11.82 -8.22
CA ARG A 329 26.06 -13.25 -8.26
C ARG A 329 26.32 -13.92 -9.60
N LYS A 330 25.89 -13.28 -10.68
CA LYS A 330 25.95 -13.78 -12.06
C LYS A 330 26.35 -12.63 -12.99
N PRO A 331 27.64 -12.23 -13.00
CA PRO A 331 28.12 -11.12 -13.82
C PRO A 331 27.86 -11.33 -15.32
N PHE A 332 27.90 -12.57 -15.80
CA PHE A 332 27.56 -12.91 -17.19
C PHE A 332 26.10 -12.60 -17.54
N LEU A 333 25.16 -13.00 -16.68
CA LEU A 333 23.73 -12.71 -16.90
C LEU A 333 23.47 -11.21 -16.82
N PHE A 334 24.11 -10.52 -15.88
CA PHE A 334 24.05 -9.06 -15.80
C PHE A 334 24.54 -8.39 -17.09
N SER A 335 25.69 -8.83 -17.63
CA SER A 335 26.21 -8.31 -18.89
C SER A 335 25.25 -8.54 -20.06
N ILE A 336 24.64 -9.74 -20.16
CA ILE A 336 23.65 -10.05 -21.19
C ILE A 336 22.40 -9.15 -21.05
N CYS A 337 21.89 -8.97 -19.83
CA CYS A 337 20.75 -8.09 -19.59
C CYS A 337 21.05 -6.64 -19.98
N ARG A 338 22.25 -6.13 -19.65
CA ARG A 338 22.68 -4.76 -20.00
C ARG A 338 22.87 -4.57 -21.50
N THR A 339 23.45 -5.55 -22.21
CA THR A 339 23.61 -5.46 -23.66
C THR A 339 22.26 -5.53 -24.38
N LEU A 340 21.35 -6.39 -23.93
CA LEU A 340 19.97 -6.45 -24.44
C LEU A 340 19.21 -5.14 -24.17
N GLN A 341 19.32 -4.60 -22.96
CA GLN A 341 18.73 -3.31 -22.58
C GLN A 341 19.21 -2.19 -23.52
N HIS A 342 20.51 -2.13 -23.79
CA HIS A 342 21.09 -1.16 -24.72
C HIS A 342 20.59 -1.37 -26.15
N TRP A 343 20.58 -2.60 -26.65
CA TRP A 343 20.12 -2.91 -28.00
C TRP A 343 18.64 -2.56 -28.21
N ILE A 344 17.77 -2.92 -27.27
CA ILE A 344 16.35 -2.59 -27.33
C ILE A 344 16.13 -1.07 -27.21
N SER A 345 16.94 -0.37 -26.41
CA SER A 345 16.85 1.09 -26.28
C SER A 345 17.16 1.85 -27.57
N LYS A 346 17.90 1.25 -28.51
CA LYS A 346 18.17 1.83 -29.84
C LYS A 346 16.94 1.84 -30.76
N SER A 347 15.94 1.02 -30.45
CA SER A 347 14.71 0.90 -31.23
C SER A 347 13.64 1.88 -30.73
N ASN A 348 13.39 2.94 -31.49
CA ASN A 348 12.35 3.93 -31.17
C ASN A 348 10.94 3.32 -31.19
N ALA A 349 10.69 2.34 -32.07
CA ALA A 349 9.39 1.65 -32.17
C ALA A 349 9.11 0.81 -30.91
N LEU A 350 10.09 0.03 -30.45
CA LEU A 350 9.93 -0.76 -29.22
C LEU A 350 9.81 0.15 -28.00
N ASN A 351 10.57 1.24 -27.94
CA ASN A 351 10.46 2.22 -26.86
C ASN A 351 9.04 2.81 -26.78
N ARG A 352 8.47 3.21 -27.92
CA ARG A 352 7.09 3.73 -28.00
C ARG A 352 6.05 2.69 -27.56
N VAL A 353 6.21 1.44 -27.97
CA VAL A 353 5.34 0.34 -27.54
C VAL A 353 5.42 0.13 -26.03
N MET A 354 6.62 0.16 -25.44
CA MET A 354 6.78 -0.05 -24.00
C MET A 354 6.15 1.08 -23.20
N TYR A 355 6.30 2.33 -23.63
CA TYR A 355 5.60 3.47 -23.01
C TYR A 355 4.07 3.35 -23.16
N ARG A 356 3.56 3.07 -24.37
CA ARG A 356 2.10 2.90 -24.58
C ARG A 356 1.51 1.73 -23.79
N THR A 357 2.22 0.62 -23.69
CA THR A 357 1.76 -0.52 -22.89
C THR A 357 1.79 -0.20 -21.40
N PHE A 358 2.82 0.51 -20.92
CA PHE A 358 2.88 1.00 -19.55
C PHE A 358 1.74 1.97 -19.24
N ASP A 359 1.50 2.98 -20.08
CA ASP A 359 0.40 3.92 -19.92
C ASP A 359 -0.95 3.21 -19.88
N ASN A 360 -1.17 2.26 -20.79
CA ASN A 360 -2.40 1.47 -20.78
C ASN A 360 -2.55 0.66 -19.46
N ILE A 361 -1.45 0.08 -18.94
CA ILE A 361 -1.47 -0.63 -17.65
C ILE A 361 -1.78 0.32 -16.50
N VAL A 362 -1.16 1.51 -16.46
CA VAL A 362 -1.41 2.52 -15.43
C VAL A 362 -2.88 2.97 -15.48
N GLN A 363 -3.39 3.31 -16.67
CA GLN A 363 -4.77 3.76 -16.83
C GLN A 363 -5.79 2.67 -16.51
N THR A 364 -5.54 1.42 -16.90
CA THR A 364 -6.48 0.31 -16.67
C THR A 364 -6.44 -0.24 -15.26
N LYS A 365 -5.28 -0.28 -14.60
CA LYS A 365 -5.11 -0.93 -13.28
C LYS A 365 -4.93 0.03 -12.11
N ILE A 366 -4.30 1.18 -12.32
CA ILE A 366 -3.96 2.11 -11.22
C ILE A 366 -4.98 3.24 -11.17
N THR A 367 -5.22 3.90 -12.31
CA THR A 367 -6.09 5.07 -12.41
C THR A 367 -7.54 4.72 -12.73
N SER A 368 -7.86 3.44 -12.94
CA SER A 368 -9.23 3.09 -13.30
C SER A 368 -10.20 3.36 -12.15
N PRO A 369 -11.35 4.00 -12.43
CA PRO A 369 -12.32 4.38 -11.40
C PRO A 369 -12.86 3.16 -10.63
N VAL A 370 -12.97 2.02 -11.31
CA VAL A 370 -13.38 0.75 -10.68
C VAL A 370 -12.34 0.25 -9.67
N THR A 371 -11.05 0.33 -9.99
CA THR A 371 -10.00 -0.15 -9.08
C THR A 371 -9.89 0.76 -7.86
N ILE A 372 -9.99 2.08 -8.06
CA ILE A 372 -10.01 3.05 -6.96
C ILE A 372 -11.24 2.81 -6.08
N GLY A 373 -12.45 2.68 -6.66
CA GLY A 373 -13.67 2.39 -5.91
C GLY A 373 -13.56 1.09 -5.10
N ASN A 374 -13.07 0.01 -5.72
CA ASN A 374 -12.85 -1.27 -5.04
C ASN A 374 -11.82 -1.17 -3.91
N LEU A 375 -10.75 -0.39 -4.10
CA LEU A 375 -9.76 -0.14 -3.04
C LEU A 375 -10.40 0.55 -1.83
N PHE A 376 -11.21 1.58 -2.05
CA PHE A 376 -11.90 2.28 -0.95
C PHE A 376 -12.98 1.42 -0.28
N SER A 377 -13.69 0.56 -1.03
CA SER A 377 -14.58 -0.45 -0.45
C SER A 377 -13.81 -1.45 0.43
N LEU A 378 -12.68 -1.96 -0.04
CA LEU A 378 -11.82 -2.85 0.75
C LEU A 378 -11.27 -2.17 2.01
N LEU A 379 -10.85 -0.91 1.89
CA LEU A 379 -10.42 -0.12 3.04
C LEU A 379 -11.57 0.10 4.04
N ARG A 380 -12.78 0.36 3.56
CA ARG A 380 -13.96 0.47 4.40
C ARG A 380 -14.25 -0.84 5.14
N HIS A 381 -14.38 -1.97 4.45
CA HIS A 381 -14.64 -3.26 5.12
C HIS A 381 -13.51 -3.66 6.08
N SER A 382 -12.27 -3.31 5.76
CA SER A 382 -11.13 -3.60 6.63
C SER A 382 -11.09 -2.75 7.90
N LEU A 383 -11.51 -1.48 7.85
CA LEU A 383 -11.46 -0.56 9.00
C LEU A 383 -12.78 -0.51 9.76
N PHE A 384 -13.90 -0.71 9.07
CA PHE A 384 -15.28 -0.60 9.57
C PHE A 384 -16.08 -1.85 9.13
N PRO A 385 -15.90 -3.01 9.78
CA PRO A 385 -16.54 -4.26 9.35
C PRO A 385 -18.07 -4.19 9.36
N ASN A 386 -18.62 -3.46 10.32
CA ASN A 386 -20.05 -3.25 10.55
C ASN A 386 -20.55 -1.87 10.09
N ASP A 387 -19.71 -1.10 9.38
CA ASP A 387 -20.06 0.21 8.83
C ASP A 387 -20.57 1.25 9.87
N ASN A 388 -20.17 1.09 11.14
CA ASN A 388 -20.50 2.01 12.22
C ASN A 388 -19.27 2.35 13.04
N MET A 389 -18.76 1.40 13.83
CA MET A 389 -17.55 1.60 14.62
C MET A 389 -16.32 1.05 13.92
N MET A 390 -15.17 1.69 14.17
CA MET A 390 -13.89 1.13 13.77
C MET A 390 -13.67 -0.22 14.45
N GLY A 391 -13.24 -1.22 13.68
CA GLY A 391 -12.97 -2.56 14.19
C GLY A 391 -11.92 -2.54 15.31
N PRO A 392 -11.90 -3.56 16.20
CA PRO A 392 -10.95 -3.61 17.29
C PRO A 392 -9.51 -3.56 16.75
N PRO A 393 -8.60 -2.84 17.43
CA PRO A 393 -7.22 -2.78 17.01
C PRO A 393 -6.65 -4.20 16.98
N ARG A 394 -6.06 -4.59 15.85
CA ARG A 394 -5.43 -5.92 15.73
C ARG A 394 -4.35 -6.05 16.80
N VAL A 395 -4.38 -7.15 17.53
CA VAL A 395 -3.34 -7.51 18.49
C VAL A 395 -2.13 -7.97 17.69
N LEU A 396 -1.00 -7.28 17.85
CA LEU A 396 0.23 -7.67 17.19
C LEU A 396 0.79 -8.92 17.87
N PRO A 397 1.20 -9.96 17.13
CA PRO A 397 1.96 -11.05 17.72
C PRO A 397 3.30 -10.50 18.22
N VAL A 398 3.65 -10.83 19.47
CA VAL A 398 4.91 -10.41 20.12
C VAL A 398 5.71 -11.67 20.48
N GLY A 399 7.04 -11.60 20.35
CA GLY A 399 7.95 -12.69 20.73
C GLY A 399 7.92 -13.84 19.73
N ASP A 400 7.72 -15.06 20.22
CA ASP A 400 7.84 -16.29 19.43
C ASP A 400 6.81 -16.39 18.29
N ALA A 401 5.58 -15.93 18.53
CA ALA A 401 4.53 -15.89 17.50
C ALA A 401 4.91 -15.00 16.30
N PHE A 402 5.68 -13.93 16.52
CA PHE A 402 6.16 -13.07 15.44
C PHE A 402 7.30 -13.74 14.66
N LEU A 403 8.15 -14.52 15.33
CA LEU A 403 9.22 -15.27 14.69
C LEU A 403 8.65 -16.40 13.81
N GLU A 404 7.62 -17.10 14.30
CA GLU A 404 6.90 -18.11 13.52
C GLU A 404 6.26 -17.48 12.28
N PHE A 405 5.56 -16.36 12.44
CA PHE A 405 4.98 -15.62 11.31
C PHE A 405 6.04 -15.17 10.30
N ARG A 406 7.21 -14.74 10.77
CA ARG A 406 8.32 -14.34 9.90
C ARG A 406 8.86 -15.54 9.10
N GLU A 407 9.02 -16.70 9.73
CA GLU A 407 9.42 -17.92 9.04
C GLU A 407 8.38 -18.39 8.03
N GLU A 408 7.09 -18.25 8.34
CA GLU A 408 6.00 -18.51 7.42
C GLU A 408 6.09 -17.58 6.18
N CYS A 409 6.31 -16.28 6.40
CA CYS A 409 6.52 -15.32 5.32
C CYS A 409 7.73 -15.69 4.44
N ILE A 410 8.84 -16.10 5.04
CA ILE A 410 10.03 -16.57 4.32
C ILE A 410 9.69 -17.79 3.48
N SER A 411 8.96 -18.76 4.03
CA SER A 411 8.56 -19.97 3.33
C SER A 411 7.63 -19.66 2.15
N ASN A 412 6.60 -18.83 2.36
CA ASN A 412 5.64 -18.47 1.32
C ASN A 412 6.30 -17.67 0.19
N LEU A 413 7.22 -16.76 0.52
CA LEU A 413 7.98 -16.01 -0.48
C LEU A 413 8.95 -16.93 -1.25
N TRP A 414 9.59 -17.88 -0.57
CA TRP A 414 10.45 -18.88 -1.21
C TRP A 414 9.67 -19.82 -2.15
N ASP A 415 8.48 -20.26 -1.76
CA ASP A 415 7.59 -21.06 -2.60
C ASP A 415 7.25 -20.33 -3.91
N VAL A 416 6.98 -19.03 -3.83
CA VAL A 416 6.74 -18.19 -5.03
C VAL A 416 8.00 -18.14 -5.89
N CYS A 417 9.17 -17.94 -5.30
CA CYS A 417 10.44 -17.97 -6.05
C CYS A 417 10.67 -19.31 -6.75
N MET A 418 10.33 -20.42 -6.12
CA MET A 418 10.42 -21.77 -6.70
C MET A 418 9.43 -22.00 -7.83
N THR A 419 8.20 -21.52 -7.67
CA THR A 419 7.15 -21.62 -8.70
C THR A 419 7.60 -20.98 -10.02
N TYR A 420 8.33 -19.87 -9.95
CA TYR A 420 8.87 -19.16 -11.11
C TYR A 420 10.31 -19.56 -11.49
N LYS A 421 10.90 -20.57 -10.83
CA LYS A 421 12.31 -21.00 -11.05
C LYS A 421 13.33 -19.86 -10.94
N LEU A 422 13.04 -18.88 -10.07
CA LEU A 422 13.92 -17.72 -9.86
C LEU A 422 15.21 -18.12 -9.14
N ASP A 423 15.21 -19.24 -8.43
CA ASP A 423 16.40 -19.87 -7.86
C ASP A 423 17.44 -20.20 -8.94
N HIS A 424 17.04 -20.85 -10.02
CA HIS A 424 17.92 -21.24 -11.11
C HIS A 424 18.33 -20.05 -11.98
N ILE A 425 17.39 -19.14 -12.27
CA ILE A 425 17.64 -17.98 -13.12
C ILE A 425 18.55 -16.98 -12.39
N LEU A 426 18.18 -16.58 -11.17
CA LEU A 426 18.80 -15.47 -10.44
C LEU A 426 19.78 -15.93 -9.33
N ALA A 427 19.95 -17.24 -9.10
CA ALA A 427 20.76 -17.79 -8.00
C ALA A 427 20.37 -17.22 -6.62
N ILE A 428 19.06 -17.13 -6.37
CA ILE A 428 18.53 -16.70 -5.07
C ILE A 428 18.54 -17.90 -4.13
N LYS A 429 19.12 -17.74 -2.95
CA LYS A 429 19.06 -18.71 -1.86
C LYS A 429 17.96 -18.31 -0.88
N ARG A 430 17.43 -19.29 -0.14
CA ARG A 430 16.49 -19.02 0.95
C ARG A 430 17.05 -18.07 2.00
N SER A 431 18.37 -18.08 2.24
CA SER A 431 19.04 -17.14 3.15
C SER A 431 18.86 -15.68 2.74
N ASP A 432 18.88 -15.38 1.44
CA ASP A 432 18.76 -14.01 0.95
C ASP A 432 17.36 -13.43 1.18
N ILE A 433 16.36 -14.30 1.04
CA ILE A 433 14.97 -13.97 1.33
C ILE A 433 14.78 -13.74 2.83
N ALA A 434 15.41 -14.59 3.65
CA ALA A 434 15.43 -14.40 5.10
C ALA A 434 16.09 -13.06 5.46
N ASP A 435 17.25 -12.73 4.87
CA ASP A 435 17.94 -11.47 5.11
C ASP A 435 17.08 -10.25 4.71
N LEU A 436 16.38 -10.33 3.57
CA LEU A 436 15.48 -9.26 3.14
C LEU A 436 14.30 -9.07 4.10
N ILE A 437 13.66 -10.16 4.53
CA ILE A 437 12.55 -10.11 5.48
C ILE A 437 13.01 -9.61 6.86
N ILE A 438 14.20 -10.04 7.31
CA ILE A 438 14.83 -9.54 8.54
C ILE A 438 15.13 -8.05 8.41
N CYS A 439 15.65 -7.60 7.27
CA CYS A 439 16.00 -6.21 7.00
C CYS A 439 14.77 -5.28 7.09
N ILE A 440 13.66 -5.64 6.44
CA ILE A 440 12.38 -4.89 6.53
C ILE A 440 11.83 -4.90 7.97
N SER A 441 12.15 -5.93 8.74
CA SER A 441 11.67 -6.09 10.12
C SER A 441 12.52 -5.39 11.18
N LYS A 442 13.67 -4.79 10.81
CA LYS A 442 14.64 -4.25 11.79
C LYS A 442 14.06 -3.10 12.63
N ASN A 443 13.47 -2.09 11.99
CA ASN A 443 13.04 -0.89 12.71
C ASN A 443 11.82 -0.23 12.06
N ARG A 444 10.79 0.02 12.88
CA ARG A 444 9.56 0.73 12.50
C ARG A 444 9.83 2.16 12.03
N ASP A 445 10.72 2.88 12.71
CA ASP A 445 10.92 4.31 12.46
C ASP A 445 11.65 4.55 11.13
N CYS A 446 12.48 3.60 10.68
CA CYS A 446 13.05 3.61 9.33
C CYS A 446 11.99 3.39 8.24
N ASN A 447 11.05 2.47 8.47
CA ASN A 447 9.93 2.20 7.56
C ASN A 447 8.99 3.41 7.49
N LYS A 448 8.77 4.08 8.62
CA LYS A 448 8.02 5.34 8.69
C LYS A 448 8.66 6.42 7.82
N LEU A 449 9.98 6.59 7.90
CA LEU A 449 10.69 7.58 7.11
C LEU A 449 10.63 7.26 5.61
N LEU A 450 10.66 5.97 5.22
CA LEU A 450 10.40 5.57 3.83
C LEU A 450 9.00 6.00 3.34
N ILE A 451 7.96 5.78 4.15
CA ILE A 451 6.59 6.20 3.80
C ILE A 451 6.54 7.72 3.60
N TYR A 452 7.17 8.50 4.48
CA TYR A 452 7.26 9.95 4.32
C TYR A 452 7.98 10.36 3.03
N ARG A 453 9.11 9.72 2.71
CA ARG A 453 9.83 9.98 1.45
C ARG A 453 8.98 9.67 0.21
N ILE A 454 8.17 8.61 0.26
CA ILE A 454 7.24 8.28 -0.84
C ILE A 454 6.17 9.37 -0.96
N ILE A 455 5.60 9.83 0.17
CA ILE A 455 4.60 10.90 0.19
C ILE A 455 5.19 12.21 -0.34
N ASP A 456 6.41 12.57 0.06
CA ASP A 456 7.14 13.73 -0.49
C ASP A 456 7.22 13.67 -2.02
N CYS A 457 7.62 12.52 -2.57
CA CYS A 457 7.70 12.36 -4.02
C CYS A 457 6.35 12.48 -4.71
N VAL A 458 5.28 11.98 -4.09
CA VAL A 458 3.92 12.12 -4.63
C VAL A 458 3.48 13.58 -4.58
N ILE A 459 3.69 14.27 -3.45
CA ILE A 459 3.32 15.68 -3.28
C ILE A 459 4.12 16.58 -4.22
N ALA A 460 5.41 16.32 -4.42
CA ALA A 460 6.26 17.09 -5.34
C ALA A 460 5.80 17.01 -6.81
N GLN A 461 5.00 16.00 -7.17
CA GLN A 461 4.41 15.88 -8.51
C GLN A 461 3.05 16.57 -8.64
N LEU A 462 2.44 16.99 -7.53
CA LEU A 462 1.19 17.72 -7.54
C LEU A 462 1.47 19.23 -7.75
N PRO A 463 0.87 19.88 -8.77
CA PRO A 463 1.20 21.25 -9.19
C PRO A 463 0.97 22.32 -8.13
#